data_AF-A0A9X4B268-F1
#
_entry.id   AF-A0A9X4B268-F1
#
_cell.length_a   1.000
_cell.length_b   1.000
_cell.length_c   1.000
_cell.angle_alpha   90.00
_cell.angle_beta   90.00
_cell.angle_gamma   90.00
#
_symmetry.space_group_name_H-M   'P 1'
#
loop_
_entity.id
_entity.type
_entity.pdbx_description
1 polymer ?
#
loop_
_entity_poly.entity_id
_entity_poly.type
_entity_poly.pdbx_seq_one_letter_code
_entity_poly.pdbx_strand_id
1 'polypeptide(L)'
;MDGMTLEKLQVLIEAQTKGFRDEVAKVQNEVKKMTNSVNNEVNKVKSIFKSLGRFVAAVGIGKFFVDSTRQAMKVEAAIQQITRTMGESTNQFLKWAKNNALAFNMSQSDAMNYGAVFSNLVSTFSSGTKETLQYTTDLLKASSIIASGTGRTMEDVMERIRSGLLGNTEAIEDLGVNVNVAMLKSTEAFNKFANGKSWDQLSFQTQQQIRLMAILEQTQNKFGGEVFNNTNSSLQQLVAVLKDVALNIGNAFLPILNVVLPILTGFALKLREVTAYIATFMQTLFGKKAT
;
A
#
# COMPACT_ATOMS: atom_id res chain seq x y z
N MET A 1 3.22 8.56 62.70
CA MET A 1 3.99 8.32 61.45
C MET A 1 4.62 6.95 61.60
N ASP A 2 3.97 5.93 61.06
CA ASP A 2 4.52 4.57 61.11
C ASP A 2 5.53 4.44 59.95
N GLY A 3 6.81 4.65 60.27
CA GLY A 3 7.89 4.60 59.29
C GLY A 3 8.04 3.19 58.76
N MET A 4 8.12 3.02 57.44
CA MET A 4 8.39 1.72 56.84
C MET A 4 9.74 1.20 57.39
N THR A 5 9.72 0.11 58.14
CA THR A 5 10.95 -0.49 58.67
C THR A 5 11.82 -0.99 57.53
N LEU A 6 13.14 -0.93 57.71
CA LEU A 6 14.11 -1.41 56.71
C LEU A 6 13.83 -2.87 56.29
N GLU A 7 13.35 -3.70 57.22
CA GLU A 7 12.92 -5.08 56.97
C GLU A 7 11.68 -5.16 56.08
N LYS A 8 10.64 -4.34 56.32
CA LYS A 8 9.47 -4.28 55.43
C LYS A 8 9.84 -3.77 54.04
N LEU A 9 10.77 -2.81 53.96
CA LEU A 9 11.28 -2.28 52.70
C LEU A 9 12.07 -3.36 51.93
N GLN A 10 12.94 -4.12 52.60
CA GLN A 10 13.67 -5.26 52.02
C GLN A 10 12.72 -6.35 51.53
N VAL A 11 11.72 -6.74 52.33
CA VAL A 11 10.75 -7.76 51.95
C VAL A 11 9.89 -7.32 50.76
N LEU A 12 9.48 -6.04 50.70
CA LEU A 12 8.76 -5.48 49.55
C LEU A 12 9.63 -5.41 48.28
N ILE A 13 10.89 -5.02 48.43
CA ILE A 13 11.87 -4.99 47.34
C ILE A 13 12.14 -6.41 46.83
N GLU A 14 12.38 -7.38 47.69
CA GLU A 14 12.61 -8.78 47.30
C GLU A 14 11.38 -9.42 46.67
N ALA A 15 10.19 -9.20 47.24
CA ALA A 15 8.94 -9.73 46.69
C ALA A 15 8.61 -9.14 45.31
N GLN A 16 8.81 -7.84 45.08
CA GLN A 16 8.57 -7.21 43.77
C GLN A 16 9.70 -7.47 42.75
N THR A 17 10.95 -7.61 43.20
CA THR A 17 12.08 -7.93 42.31
C THR A 17 12.10 -9.39 41.84
N LYS A 18 11.51 -10.32 42.61
CA LYS A 18 11.35 -11.71 42.19
C LYS A 18 10.43 -11.83 40.97
N GLY A 19 9.25 -11.21 41.01
CA GLY A 19 8.33 -11.18 39.86
C GLY A 19 8.94 -10.51 38.62
N PHE A 20 9.74 -9.45 38.82
CA PHE A 20 10.50 -8.82 37.75
C PHE A 20 11.57 -9.74 37.14
N ARG A 21 12.36 -10.43 37.97
CA ARG A 21 13.39 -11.38 37.51
C ARG A 21 12.78 -12.53 36.71
N ASP A 22 11.64 -13.05 37.16
CA ASP A 22 10.95 -14.15 36.50
C ASP A 22 10.43 -13.73 35.10
N GLU A 23 9.92 -12.51 34.95
CA GLU A 23 9.53 -12.01 33.62
C GLU A 23 10.72 -11.68 32.71
N VAL A 24 11.82 -11.15 33.26
CA VAL A 24 13.06 -10.95 32.49
C VAL A 24 13.61 -12.29 31.99
N ALA A 25 13.53 -13.36 32.78
CA ALA A 25 13.94 -14.70 32.37
C ALA A 25 13.06 -15.27 31.23
N LYS A 26 11.74 -15.03 31.28
CA LYS A 26 10.81 -15.40 30.19
C LYS A 26 11.10 -14.63 28.90
N VAL A 27 11.42 -13.34 29.00
CA VAL A 27 11.87 -12.52 27.86
C VAL A 27 13.16 -13.07 27.25
N GLN A 28 14.16 -13.39 28.07
CA GLN A 28 15.44 -13.94 27.60
C GLN A 28 15.28 -15.27 26.85
N ASN A 29 14.43 -16.17 27.34
CA ASN A 29 14.18 -17.46 26.70
C ASN A 29 13.46 -17.34 25.36
N GLU A 30 12.56 -16.38 25.20
CA GLU A 30 11.94 -16.10 23.90
C GLU A 30 12.89 -15.41 22.93
N VAL A 31 13.77 -14.52 23.42
CA VAL A 31 14.84 -13.90 22.60
C VAL A 31 15.81 -14.96 22.07
N LYS A 32 16.12 -16.02 22.84
CA LYS A 32 16.92 -17.15 22.35
C LYS A 32 16.21 -17.96 21.26
N LYS A 33 14.91 -18.27 21.44
CA LYS A 33 14.12 -18.96 20.41
C LYS A 33 13.98 -18.11 19.14
N MET A 34 13.81 -16.80 19.30
CA MET A 34 13.81 -15.82 18.21
C MET A 34 15.10 -15.89 17.39
N THR A 35 16.25 -15.84 18.08
CA THR A 35 17.58 -15.83 17.46
C THR A 35 17.80 -17.04 16.56
N ASN A 36 17.30 -18.22 16.95
CA ASN A 36 17.47 -19.45 16.19
C ASN A 36 16.58 -19.50 14.92
N SER A 37 15.32 -19.08 15.00
CA SER A 37 14.43 -19.01 13.82
C SER A 37 14.87 -17.93 12.83
N VAL A 38 15.33 -16.78 13.35
CA VAL A 38 15.91 -15.70 12.54
C VAL A 38 17.19 -16.16 11.85
N ASN A 39 18.10 -16.83 12.55
CA ASN A 39 19.37 -17.29 11.97
C ASN A 39 19.19 -18.25 10.79
N ASN A 40 18.20 -19.16 10.86
CA ASN A 40 17.96 -20.12 9.79
C ASN A 40 17.42 -19.45 8.52
N GLU A 41 16.55 -18.46 8.64
CA GLU A 41 16.02 -17.71 7.50
C GLU A 41 17.00 -16.66 6.96
N VAL A 42 17.74 -15.98 7.85
CA VAL A 42 18.82 -15.03 7.49
C VAL A 42 19.95 -15.76 6.74
N ASN A 43 20.26 -17.01 7.08
CA ASN A 43 21.28 -17.79 6.38
C ASN A 43 20.87 -18.18 4.94
N LYS A 44 19.59 -18.44 4.69
CA LYS A 44 19.06 -18.67 3.33
C LYS A 44 19.10 -17.41 2.48
N VAL A 45 18.79 -16.27 3.07
CA VAL A 45 18.96 -14.96 2.40
C VAL A 45 20.43 -14.69 2.13
N LYS A 46 21.30 -14.87 3.13
CA LYS A 46 22.75 -14.65 2.99
C LYS A 46 23.38 -15.47 1.85
N SER A 47 22.88 -16.67 1.56
CA SER A 47 23.36 -17.48 0.42
C SER A 47 22.92 -16.94 -0.94
N ILE A 48 21.69 -16.43 -1.06
CA ILE A 48 21.18 -15.73 -2.27
C ILE A 48 21.93 -14.41 -2.49
N PHE A 49 22.30 -13.69 -1.43
CA PHE A 49 23.09 -12.45 -1.58
C PHE A 49 24.55 -12.70 -1.93
N LYS A 50 25.12 -13.81 -1.47
CA LYS A 50 26.48 -14.20 -1.84
C LYS A 50 26.61 -14.49 -3.34
N SER A 51 25.54 -14.93 -4.01
CA SER A 51 25.51 -15.11 -5.47
C SER A 51 25.24 -13.82 -6.26
N LEU A 52 24.61 -12.81 -5.66
CA LEU A 52 24.34 -11.49 -6.27
C LEU A 52 25.39 -10.40 -5.94
N GLY A 53 26.40 -10.74 -5.13
CA GLY A 53 27.28 -9.79 -4.40
C GLY A 53 28.20 -8.87 -5.21
N ARG A 54 28.15 -8.86 -6.55
CA ARG A 54 28.96 -7.94 -7.38
C ARG A 54 28.25 -6.62 -7.73
N PHE A 55 26.94 -6.47 -7.46
CA PHE A 55 26.15 -5.32 -7.93
C PHE A 55 25.64 -4.36 -6.82
N VAL A 56 25.81 -4.70 -5.54
CA VAL A 56 25.01 -4.10 -4.43
C VAL A 56 25.81 -3.17 -3.49
N ALA A 57 27.13 -3.05 -3.62
CA ALA A 57 27.97 -2.36 -2.64
C ALA A 57 27.76 -0.83 -2.52
N ALA A 58 27.06 -0.19 -3.46
CA ALA A 58 26.95 1.28 -3.55
C ALA A 58 25.70 1.88 -2.89
N VAL A 59 24.66 1.09 -2.59
CA VAL A 59 23.38 1.59 -2.04
C VAL A 59 23.19 1.01 -0.65
N GLY A 60 22.91 1.87 0.35
CA GLY A 60 22.75 1.49 1.75
C GLY A 60 21.82 0.28 1.95
N ILE A 61 22.44 -0.90 2.09
CA ILE A 61 21.84 -2.24 2.15
C ILE A 61 20.58 -2.24 3.03
N GLY A 62 20.67 -1.75 4.27
CA GLY A 62 19.54 -1.78 5.22
C GLY A 62 18.30 -0.98 4.77
N LYS A 63 18.48 0.22 4.22
CA LYS A 63 17.36 1.07 3.80
C LYS A 63 16.65 0.50 2.58
N PHE A 64 17.42 0.01 1.61
CA PHE A 64 16.89 -0.63 0.41
C PHE A 64 16.03 -1.86 0.74
N PHE A 65 16.44 -2.69 1.71
CA PHE A 65 15.63 -3.84 2.15
C PHE A 65 14.35 -3.43 2.86
N VAL A 66 14.43 -2.51 3.83
CA VAL A 66 13.24 -2.04 4.56
C VAL A 66 12.22 -1.42 3.61
N ASP A 67 12.68 -0.61 2.65
CA ASP A 67 11.81 0.04 1.66
C ASP A 67 11.20 -1.00 0.70
N SER A 68 11.99 -2.00 0.25
CA SER A 68 11.52 -3.10 -0.60
C SER A 68 10.47 -3.99 0.09
N THR A 69 10.68 -4.35 1.35
CA THR A 69 9.70 -5.17 2.07
C THR A 69 8.44 -4.38 2.43
N ARG A 70 8.56 -3.08 2.74
CA ARG A 70 7.39 -2.20 2.90
C ARG A 70 6.57 -2.10 1.61
N GLN A 71 7.24 -2.02 0.46
CA GLN A 71 6.56 -2.03 -0.85
C GLN A 71 5.81 -3.35 -1.07
N ALA A 72 6.42 -4.49 -0.75
CA ALA A 72 5.76 -5.80 -0.86
C ALA A 72 4.53 -5.93 0.05
N MET A 73 4.60 -5.45 1.30
CA MET A 73 3.42 -5.40 2.20
C MET A 73 2.30 -4.51 1.67
N LYS A 74 2.62 -3.35 1.07
CA LYS A 74 1.62 -2.49 0.42
C LYS A 74 0.93 -3.21 -0.73
N VAL A 75 1.69 -3.95 -1.54
CA VAL A 75 1.16 -4.76 -2.64
C VAL A 75 0.22 -5.85 -2.12
N GLU A 76 0.53 -6.51 -1.00
CA GLU A 76 -0.36 -7.50 -0.39
C GLU A 76 -1.70 -6.89 0.01
N ALA A 77 -1.68 -5.74 0.69
CA ALA A 77 -2.91 -5.02 1.07
C ALA A 77 -3.71 -4.56 -0.16
N ALA A 78 -3.03 -4.09 -1.20
CA ALA A 78 -3.65 -3.70 -2.46
C ALA A 78 -4.32 -4.91 -3.16
N ILE A 79 -3.65 -6.07 -3.21
CA ILE A 79 -4.22 -7.31 -3.75
C ILE A 79 -5.46 -7.73 -2.96
N GLN A 80 -5.47 -7.61 -1.63
CA GLN A 80 -6.65 -7.90 -0.82
C GLN A 80 -7.83 -6.97 -1.17
N GLN A 81 -7.57 -5.68 -1.41
CA GLN A 81 -8.60 -4.74 -1.84
C GLN A 81 -9.12 -5.03 -3.25
N ILE A 82 -8.23 -5.35 -4.18
CA ILE A 82 -8.59 -5.81 -5.52
C ILE A 82 -9.44 -7.09 -5.41
N THR A 83 -9.06 -8.02 -4.55
CA THR A 83 -9.82 -9.27 -4.31
C THR A 83 -11.24 -8.98 -3.81
N ARG A 84 -11.40 -8.04 -2.87
CA ARG A 84 -12.73 -7.64 -2.38
C ARG A 84 -13.60 -6.99 -3.47
N THR A 85 -12.99 -6.21 -4.36
CA THR A 85 -13.72 -5.41 -5.37
C THR A 85 -13.94 -6.15 -6.69
N MET A 86 -13.06 -7.10 -7.03
CA MET A 86 -13.08 -7.85 -8.29
C MET A 86 -13.38 -9.34 -8.14
N GLY A 87 -13.43 -9.90 -6.92
CA GLY A 87 -13.77 -11.32 -6.70
C GLY A 87 -13.06 -12.27 -7.67
N GLU A 88 -13.83 -13.04 -8.44
CA GLU A 88 -13.33 -13.99 -9.45
C GLU A 88 -12.48 -13.35 -10.57
N SER A 89 -12.68 -12.05 -10.85
CA SER A 89 -11.92 -11.32 -11.88
C SER A 89 -10.52 -10.90 -11.42
N THR A 90 -10.18 -11.08 -10.14
CA THR A 90 -8.87 -10.73 -9.57
C THR A 90 -7.71 -11.37 -10.34
N ASN A 91 -7.81 -12.65 -10.67
CA ASN A 91 -6.74 -13.35 -11.40
C ASN A 91 -6.51 -12.77 -12.80
N GLN A 92 -7.57 -12.24 -13.43
CA GLN A 92 -7.45 -11.56 -14.72
C GLN A 92 -6.75 -10.22 -14.56
N PHE A 93 -7.03 -9.47 -13.48
CA PHE A 93 -6.29 -8.24 -13.16
C PHE A 93 -4.81 -8.52 -12.92
N LEU A 94 -4.47 -9.53 -12.10
CA LEU A 94 -3.09 -9.91 -11.82
C LEU A 94 -2.34 -10.30 -13.09
N LYS A 95 -2.99 -11.05 -13.98
CA LYS A 95 -2.42 -11.41 -15.30
C LYS A 95 -2.25 -10.19 -16.19
N TRP A 96 -3.22 -9.27 -16.20
CA TRP A 96 -3.10 -8.02 -16.95
C TRP A 96 -1.92 -7.20 -16.45
N ALA A 97 -1.79 -6.99 -15.14
CA ALA A 97 -0.71 -6.22 -14.54
C ALA A 97 0.66 -6.83 -14.87
N LYS A 98 0.81 -8.16 -14.70
CA LYS A 98 2.05 -8.87 -15.02
C LYS A 98 2.47 -8.72 -16.49
N ASN A 99 1.50 -8.76 -17.42
CA ASN A 99 1.80 -8.82 -18.84
C ASN A 99 1.80 -7.46 -19.53
N ASN A 100 1.11 -6.46 -19.00
CA ASN A 100 0.82 -5.21 -19.70
C ASN A 100 1.25 -3.96 -18.92
N ALA A 101 1.41 -3.99 -17.59
CA ALA A 101 1.66 -2.77 -16.81
C ALA A 101 2.91 -2.02 -17.32
N LEU A 102 3.97 -2.76 -17.67
CA LEU A 102 5.22 -2.16 -18.15
C LEU A 102 5.08 -1.45 -19.50
N ALA A 103 4.16 -1.88 -20.37
CA ALA A 103 3.83 -1.18 -21.62
C ALA A 103 3.12 0.17 -21.35
N PHE A 104 2.54 0.30 -20.16
CA PHE A 104 1.94 1.54 -19.66
C PHE A 104 2.83 2.19 -18.58
N ASN A 105 4.16 2.04 -18.65
CA ASN A 105 5.12 2.65 -17.73
C ASN A 105 4.87 2.39 -16.22
N MET A 106 4.16 1.31 -15.88
CA MET A 106 3.86 0.93 -14.50
C MET A 106 4.62 -0.32 -14.09
N SER A 107 5.16 -0.32 -12.87
CA SER A 107 5.58 -1.57 -12.23
C SER A 107 4.35 -2.40 -11.86
N GLN A 108 4.53 -3.70 -11.58
CA GLN A 108 3.46 -4.52 -11.01
C GLN A 108 2.96 -3.93 -9.70
N SER A 109 3.85 -3.39 -8.86
CA SER A 109 3.44 -2.73 -7.62
C SER A 109 2.58 -1.48 -7.85
N ASP A 110 2.91 -0.67 -8.85
CA ASP A 110 2.14 0.51 -9.22
C ASP A 110 0.75 0.09 -9.72
N ALA A 111 0.68 -0.92 -10.59
CA ALA A 111 -0.58 -1.47 -11.07
C ALA A 111 -1.45 -1.99 -9.92
N MET A 112 -0.89 -2.68 -8.92
CA MET A 112 -1.67 -3.12 -7.75
C MET A 112 -2.15 -1.94 -6.90
N ASN A 113 -1.26 -1.02 -6.55
CA ASN A 113 -1.58 0.10 -5.65
C ASN A 113 -2.63 1.03 -6.27
N TYR A 114 -2.42 1.44 -7.53
CA TYR A 114 -3.36 2.31 -8.24
C TYR A 114 -4.62 1.56 -8.64
N GLY A 115 -4.48 0.28 -9.01
CA GLY A 115 -5.60 -0.61 -9.29
C GLY A 115 -6.53 -0.76 -8.09
N ALA A 116 -6.01 -0.89 -6.87
CA ALA A 116 -6.82 -0.95 -5.66
C ALA A 116 -7.62 0.34 -5.41
N VAL A 117 -7.06 1.51 -5.73
CA VAL A 117 -7.75 2.80 -5.61
C VAL A 117 -8.89 2.89 -6.62
N PHE A 118 -8.61 2.64 -7.90
CA PHE A 118 -9.64 2.71 -8.94
C PHE A 118 -10.68 1.62 -8.79
N SER A 119 -10.31 0.37 -8.47
CA SER A 119 -11.25 -0.73 -8.31
C SER A 119 -12.25 -0.46 -7.19
N ASN A 120 -11.78 0.11 -6.08
CA ASN A 120 -12.64 0.52 -4.99
C ASN A 120 -13.62 1.62 -5.40
N LEU A 121 -13.16 2.60 -6.17
CA LEU A 121 -14.01 3.68 -6.66
C LEU A 121 -15.07 3.14 -7.64
N VAL A 122 -14.65 2.41 -8.67
CA VAL A 122 -15.54 1.97 -9.75
C VAL A 122 -16.46 0.83 -9.33
N SER A 123 -16.08 0.03 -8.32
CA SER A 123 -16.95 -1.02 -7.77
C SER A 123 -18.28 -0.49 -7.21
N THR A 124 -18.36 0.81 -6.90
CA THR A 124 -19.58 1.44 -6.37
C THR A 124 -20.66 1.67 -7.43
N PHE A 125 -20.29 1.67 -8.71
CA PHE A 125 -21.21 1.93 -9.82
C PHE A 125 -21.11 0.94 -10.98
N SER A 126 -20.13 0.04 -10.99
CA SER A 126 -20.07 -1.08 -11.92
C SER A 126 -21.15 -2.13 -11.62
N SER A 127 -21.68 -2.76 -12.67
CA SER A 127 -22.65 -3.85 -12.65
C SER A 127 -22.09 -5.20 -12.18
N GLY A 128 -20.78 -5.35 -12.03
CA GLY A 128 -20.17 -6.58 -11.52
C GLY A 128 -18.65 -6.61 -11.64
N THR A 129 -18.05 -7.71 -11.15
CA THR A 129 -16.59 -7.86 -11.01
C THR A 129 -15.80 -7.71 -12.31
N LYS A 130 -16.34 -8.19 -13.42
CA LYS A 130 -15.71 -8.07 -14.75
C LYS A 130 -15.69 -6.63 -15.24
N GLU A 131 -16.75 -5.88 -14.97
CA GLU A 131 -16.82 -4.46 -15.32
C GLU A 131 -15.92 -3.63 -14.38
N THR A 132 -15.87 -3.97 -13.09
CA THR A 132 -14.87 -3.39 -12.15
C THR A 132 -13.45 -3.56 -12.69
N LEU A 133 -13.09 -4.78 -13.12
CA LEU A 133 -11.81 -5.07 -13.75
C LEU A 133 -11.57 -4.17 -14.96
N GLN A 134 -12.52 -4.14 -15.90
CA GLN A 134 -12.40 -3.39 -17.14
C GLN A 134 -12.15 -1.90 -16.86
N TYR A 135 -13.05 -1.27 -16.09
CA TYR A 135 -12.94 0.14 -15.71
C TYR A 135 -11.65 0.45 -14.96
N THR A 136 -11.21 -0.44 -14.06
CA THR A 136 -9.94 -0.26 -13.36
C THR A 136 -8.77 -0.26 -14.35
N THR A 137 -8.70 -1.25 -15.24
CA THR A 137 -7.61 -1.32 -16.22
C THR A 137 -7.64 -0.17 -17.21
N ASP A 138 -8.82 0.28 -17.63
CA ASP A 138 -8.94 1.40 -18.57
C ASP A 138 -8.53 2.72 -17.94
N LEU A 139 -8.90 2.97 -16.68
CA LEU A 139 -8.44 4.14 -15.93
C LEU A 139 -6.92 4.12 -15.71
N LEU A 140 -6.32 2.95 -15.44
CA LEU A 140 -4.86 2.82 -15.34
C LEU A 140 -4.17 3.15 -16.66
N LYS A 141 -4.68 2.62 -17.78
CA LYS A 141 -4.16 2.93 -19.11
C LYS A 141 -4.30 4.41 -19.43
N ALA A 142 -5.48 4.97 -19.23
CA ALA A 142 -5.76 6.38 -19.51
C ALA A 142 -4.85 7.30 -18.68
N SER A 143 -4.66 6.97 -17.39
CA SER A 143 -3.74 7.72 -16.52
C SER A 143 -2.31 7.69 -17.05
N SER A 144 -1.82 6.53 -17.50
CA SER A 144 -0.47 6.41 -18.06
C SER A 144 -0.31 7.17 -19.38
N ILE A 145 -1.29 7.06 -20.27
CA ILE A 145 -1.33 7.78 -21.55
C ILE A 145 -1.28 9.30 -21.30
N ILE A 146 -2.15 9.82 -20.44
CA ILE A 146 -2.18 11.24 -20.09
C ILE A 146 -0.86 11.67 -19.41
N ALA A 147 -0.32 10.87 -18.48
CA ALA A 147 0.96 11.17 -17.84
C ALA A 147 2.10 11.28 -18.85
N SER A 148 2.13 10.37 -19.83
CA SER A 148 3.14 10.37 -20.88
C SER A 148 3.03 11.55 -21.85
N GLY A 149 1.80 11.98 -22.16
CA GLY A 149 1.53 13.11 -23.04
C GLY A 149 1.67 14.49 -22.38
N THR A 150 1.42 14.58 -21.08
CA THR A 150 1.50 15.85 -20.31
C THR A 150 2.85 16.04 -19.61
N GLY A 151 3.66 14.99 -19.47
CA GLY A 151 4.88 15.01 -18.67
C GLY A 151 4.64 14.95 -17.16
N ARG A 152 3.39 14.86 -16.71
CA ARG A 152 3.03 14.72 -15.29
C ARG A 152 3.36 13.32 -14.77
N THR A 153 3.40 13.18 -13.45
CA THR A 153 3.57 11.88 -12.81
C THR A 153 2.26 11.08 -12.88
N MET A 154 2.38 9.75 -12.90
CA MET A 154 1.22 8.85 -12.84
C MET A 154 0.34 9.14 -11.61
N GLU A 155 0.96 9.41 -10.45
CA GLU A 155 0.27 9.74 -9.19
C GLU A 155 -0.58 11.03 -9.31
N ASP A 156 -0.03 12.09 -9.88
CA ASP A 156 -0.76 13.36 -10.08
C ASP A 156 -1.94 13.16 -11.03
N VAL A 157 -1.71 12.45 -12.14
CA VAL A 157 -2.75 12.20 -13.13
C VAL A 157 -3.88 11.33 -12.55
N MET A 158 -3.57 10.24 -11.86
CA MET A 158 -4.60 9.37 -11.30
C MET A 158 -5.42 10.08 -10.22
N GLU A 159 -4.80 10.94 -9.41
CA GLU A 159 -5.47 11.66 -8.34
C GLU A 159 -6.47 12.68 -8.92
N ARG A 160 -6.06 13.35 -10.00
CA ARG A 160 -6.91 14.26 -10.77
C ARG A 160 -8.05 13.53 -11.49
N ILE A 161 -7.79 12.35 -12.08
CA ILE A 161 -8.84 11.50 -12.66
C ILE A 161 -9.82 11.03 -11.59
N ARG A 162 -9.33 10.59 -10.42
CA ARG A 162 -10.16 10.22 -9.27
C ARG A 162 -11.03 11.39 -8.82
N SER A 163 -10.45 12.58 -8.71
CA SER A 163 -11.14 13.82 -8.36
C SER A 163 -12.23 14.19 -9.39
N GLY A 164 -11.90 14.10 -10.68
CA GLY A 164 -12.83 14.32 -11.79
C GLY A 164 -13.99 13.34 -11.82
N LEU A 165 -13.72 12.06 -11.56
CA LEU A 165 -14.77 11.06 -11.36
C LEU A 165 -15.67 11.50 -10.22
N LEU A 166 -15.14 11.89 -9.05
CA LEU A 166 -15.92 12.35 -7.90
C LEU A 166 -16.61 13.72 -8.11
N GLY A 167 -16.38 14.39 -9.23
CA GLY A 167 -17.10 15.58 -9.66
C GLY A 167 -16.38 16.90 -9.48
N ASN A 168 -15.10 16.87 -9.13
CA ASN A 168 -14.25 18.05 -9.18
C ASN A 168 -13.68 18.18 -10.60
N THR A 169 -14.31 19.04 -11.39
CA THR A 169 -13.98 19.21 -12.81
C THR A 169 -12.68 19.97 -13.04
N GLU A 170 -12.34 20.91 -12.16
CA GLU A 170 -11.13 21.73 -12.25
C GLU A 170 -9.85 20.87 -12.21
N ALA A 171 -9.81 19.90 -11.29
CA ALA A 171 -8.65 19.05 -11.11
C ALA A 171 -8.29 18.24 -12.37
N ILE A 172 -9.30 17.76 -13.10
CA ILE A 172 -9.09 16.95 -14.30
C ILE A 172 -8.96 17.80 -15.58
N GLU A 173 -9.54 19.01 -15.58
CA GLU A 173 -9.41 19.96 -16.68
C GLU A 173 -7.95 20.42 -16.90
N ASP A 174 -7.16 20.51 -15.83
CA ASP A 174 -5.70 20.72 -15.88
C ASP A 174 -4.92 19.62 -16.61
N LEU A 175 -5.51 18.43 -16.78
CA LEU A 175 -4.97 17.35 -17.61
C LEU A 175 -5.38 17.50 -19.09
N GLY A 176 -6.21 18.49 -19.38
CA GLY A 176 -6.81 18.70 -20.68
C GLY A 176 -8.00 17.78 -20.97
N VAL A 177 -8.62 17.20 -19.94
CA VAL A 177 -9.83 16.36 -20.03
C VAL A 177 -10.97 17.08 -19.31
N ASN A 178 -12.06 17.39 -20.00
CA ASN A 178 -13.16 18.20 -19.44
C ASN A 178 -14.37 17.31 -19.09
N VAL A 179 -14.77 17.31 -17.82
CA VAL A 179 -15.94 16.54 -17.33
C VAL A 179 -17.07 17.44 -16.84
N ASN A 180 -17.12 18.70 -17.30
CA ASN A 180 -18.23 19.62 -17.03
C ASN A 180 -19.52 19.07 -17.65
N VAL A 181 -20.66 19.25 -16.99
CA VAL A 181 -21.96 18.71 -17.46
C VAL A 181 -22.29 19.14 -18.89
N ALA A 182 -21.96 20.38 -19.27
CA ALA A 182 -22.15 20.87 -20.63
C ALA A 182 -21.31 20.06 -21.65
N MET A 183 -20.05 19.77 -21.33
CA MET A 183 -19.18 18.93 -22.15
C MET A 183 -19.68 17.48 -22.17
N LEU A 184 -20.03 16.92 -21.01
CA LEU A 184 -20.52 15.55 -20.90
C LEU A 184 -21.75 15.32 -21.77
N LYS A 185 -22.70 16.26 -21.83
CA LYS A 185 -23.89 16.16 -22.70
C LYS A 185 -23.57 16.01 -24.19
N SER A 186 -22.35 16.37 -24.62
CA SER A 186 -21.91 16.22 -26.01
C SER A 186 -21.16 14.92 -26.30
N THR A 187 -20.84 14.11 -25.30
CA THR A 187 -20.05 12.88 -25.46
C THR A 187 -20.90 11.69 -25.90
N GLU A 188 -20.26 10.72 -26.56
CA GLU A 188 -20.91 9.44 -26.88
C GLU A 188 -21.33 8.70 -25.61
N ALA A 189 -20.54 8.84 -24.54
CA ALA A 189 -20.87 8.31 -23.22
C ALA A 189 -22.24 8.80 -22.72
N PHE A 190 -22.52 10.09 -22.75
CA PHE A 190 -23.81 10.60 -22.30
C PHE A 190 -24.96 10.07 -23.17
N ASN A 191 -24.81 10.10 -24.49
CA ASN A 191 -25.84 9.57 -25.40
C ASN A 191 -26.15 8.08 -25.14
N LYS A 192 -25.13 7.28 -24.81
CA LYS A 192 -25.27 5.85 -24.53
C LYS A 192 -25.93 5.54 -23.20
N PHE A 193 -25.58 6.27 -22.13
CA PHE A 193 -25.99 5.91 -20.77
C PHE A 193 -27.14 6.76 -20.21
N ALA A 194 -27.42 7.93 -20.79
CA ALA A 194 -28.49 8.80 -20.30
C ALA A 194 -29.90 8.26 -20.60
N ASN A 195 -30.05 7.37 -21.58
CA ASN A 195 -31.35 6.77 -21.97
C ASN A 195 -32.46 7.82 -22.18
N GLY A 196 -32.12 8.95 -22.83
CA GLY A 196 -33.05 10.05 -23.10
C GLY A 196 -33.38 10.97 -21.91
N LYS A 197 -32.79 10.73 -20.73
CA LYS A 197 -32.97 11.57 -19.54
C LYS A 197 -32.01 12.77 -19.54
N SER A 198 -32.39 13.85 -18.87
CA SER A 198 -31.48 14.96 -18.58
C SER A 198 -30.47 14.57 -17.49
N TRP A 199 -29.33 15.27 -17.44
CA TRP A 199 -28.26 14.99 -16.46
C TRP A 199 -28.77 14.92 -15.01
N ASP A 200 -29.64 15.85 -14.62
CA ASP A 200 -30.17 15.96 -13.25
C ASP A 200 -31.17 14.84 -12.91
N GLN A 201 -31.66 14.11 -13.91
CA GLN A 201 -32.55 12.95 -13.75
C GLN A 201 -31.78 11.62 -13.65
N LEU A 202 -30.46 11.64 -13.87
CA LEU A 202 -29.62 10.45 -13.78
C LEU A 202 -29.29 10.14 -12.32
N SER A 203 -29.17 8.85 -12.00
CA SER A 203 -28.62 8.45 -10.71
C SER A 203 -27.15 8.88 -10.62
N PHE A 204 -26.65 9.06 -9.40
CA PHE A 204 -25.24 9.37 -9.18
C PHE A 204 -24.35 8.31 -9.85
N GLN A 205 -24.67 7.02 -9.73
CA GLN A 205 -23.93 5.93 -10.36
C GLN A 205 -23.85 6.07 -11.88
N THR A 206 -24.97 6.41 -12.54
CA THR A 206 -24.98 6.64 -13.99
C THR A 206 -24.17 7.87 -14.36
N GLN A 207 -24.23 8.94 -13.56
CA GLN A 207 -23.37 10.12 -13.77
C GLN A 207 -21.87 9.78 -13.65
N GLN A 208 -21.49 8.96 -12.67
CA GLN A 208 -20.11 8.49 -12.48
C GLN A 208 -19.64 7.61 -13.66
N GLN A 209 -20.51 6.74 -14.15
CA GLN A 209 -20.24 5.92 -15.34
C GLN A 209 -20.05 6.78 -16.58
N ILE A 210 -20.90 7.80 -16.80
CA ILE A 210 -20.75 8.74 -17.91
C ILE A 210 -19.43 9.51 -17.81
N ARG A 211 -19.08 10.00 -16.61
CA ARG A 211 -17.79 10.68 -16.39
C ARG A 211 -16.62 9.78 -16.73
N LEU A 212 -16.61 8.55 -16.24
CA LEU A 212 -15.56 7.58 -16.55
C LEU A 212 -15.42 7.40 -18.07
N MET A 213 -16.54 7.11 -18.74
CA MET A 213 -16.52 6.84 -20.17
C MET A 213 -16.12 8.08 -20.97
N ALA A 214 -16.53 9.29 -20.56
CA ALA A 214 -16.10 10.54 -21.16
C ALA A 214 -14.61 10.83 -20.96
N ILE A 215 -14.03 10.44 -19.81
CA ILE A 215 -12.58 10.53 -19.57
C ILE A 215 -11.84 9.61 -20.53
N LEU A 216 -12.30 8.37 -20.70
CA LEU A 216 -11.70 7.42 -21.64
C LEU A 216 -11.80 7.90 -23.08
N GLU A 217 -12.98 8.37 -23.50
CA GLU A 217 -13.24 8.93 -24.83
C GLU A 217 -12.32 10.12 -25.13
N GLN A 218 -12.23 11.07 -24.21
CA GLN A 218 -11.33 12.23 -24.38
C GLN A 218 -9.86 11.85 -24.34
N THR A 219 -9.48 10.87 -23.52
CA THR A 219 -8.11 10.37 -23.50
C THR A 219 -7.74 9.81 -24.87
N GLN A 220 -8.59 8.95 -25.43
CA GLN A 220 -8.40 8.38 -26.77
C GLN A 220 -8.34 9.47 -27.85
N ASN A 221 -9.27 10.43 -27.82
CA ASN A 221 -9.37 11.48 -28.84
C ASN A 221 -8.20 12.46 -28.80
N LYS A 222 -7.67 12.76 -27.62
CA LYS A 222 -6.63 13.79 -27.43
C LYS A 222 -5.21 13.23 -27.38
N PHE A 223 -5.04 12.07 -26.78
CA PHE A 223 -3.72 11.48 -26.51
C PHE A 223 -3.49 10.15 -27.25
N GLY A 224 -4.53 9.57 -27.87
CA GLY A 224 -4.45 8.26 -28.50
C GLY A 224 -4.61 7.09 -27.52
N GLY A 225 -4.33 5.88 -28.00
CA GLY A 225 -4.50 4.64 -27.24
C GLY A 225 -3.20 4.07 -26.65
N GLU A 226 -2.06 4.72 -26.90
CA GLU A 226 -0.72 4.23 -26.53
C GLU A 226 0.05 5.29 -25.75
N VAL A 227 0.96 4.83 -24.90
CA VAL A 227 1.90 5.71 -24.20
C VAL A 227 2.84 6.38 -25.20
N PHE A 228 3.08 7.67 -25.04
CA PHE A 228 3.97 8.43 -25.92
C PHE A 228 5.40 7.90 -25.82
N ASN A 229 6.04 7.62 -26.97
CA ASN A 229 7.44 7.22 -27.01
C ASN A 229 8.36 8.45 -26.90
N ASN A 230 8.70 8.84 -25.68
CA ASN A 230 9.56 9.98 -25.38
C ASN A 230 10.49 9.69 -24.18
N THR A 231 11.45 10.58 -23.91
CA THR A 231 12.43 10.42 -22.83
C THR A 231 11.77 10.28 -21.45
N ASN A 232 10.68 11.00 -21.20
CA ASN A 232 9.94 10.90 -19.94
C ASN A 232 9.36 9.49 -19.77
N SER A 233 8.72 8.94 -20.81
CA SER A 233 8.21 7.57 -20.80
C SER A 233 9.32 6.53 -20.62
N SER A 234 10.46 6.68 -21.32
CA SER A 234 11.60 5.77 -21.13
C SER A 234 12.14 5.80 -19.70
N LEU A 235 12.20 6.98 -19.07
CA LEU A 235 12.59 7.12 -17.66
C LEU A 235 11.57 6.48 -16.73
N GLN A 236 10.28 6.71 -16.95
CA GLN A 236 9.21 6.09 -16.16
C GLN A 236 9.25 4.57 -16.27
N GLN A 237 9.49 4.02 -17.46
CA GLN A 237 9.64 2.59 -17.68
C GLN A 237 10.86 2.03 -16.94
N LEU A 238 12.01 2.72 -16.95
CA LEU A 238 13.17 2.33 -16.16
C LEU A 238 12.86 2.30 -14.65
N VAL A 239 12.19 3.34 -14.15
CA VAL A 239 11.74 3.40 -12.74
C VAL A 239 10.79 2.25 -12.42
N ALA A 240 9.88 1.90 -13.33
CA ALA A 240 8.98 0.76 -13.18
C ALA A 240 9.75 -0.57 -13.06
N VAL A 241 10.75 -0.80 -13.91
CA VAL A 241 11.61 -1.99 -13.83
C VAL A 241 12.36 -2.05 -12.49
N LEU A 242 12.91 -0.93 -12.02
CA LEU A 242 13.60 -0.87 -10.73
C LEU A 242 12.67 -1.16 -9.55
N LYS A 243 11.42 -0.69 -9.61
CA LYS A 243 10.38 -1.03 -8.62
C LYS A 243 10.02 -2.52 -8.66
N ASP A 244 9.95 -3.14 -9.84
CA ASP A 244 9.72 -4.59 -9.95
C ASP A 244 10.89 -5.41 -9.38
N VAL A 245 12.13 -4.96 -9.58
CA VAL A 245 13.31 -5.56 -8.93
C VAL A 245 13.20 -5.44 -7.41
N ALA A 246 12.88 -4.25 -6.90
CA ALA A 246 12.66 -4.01 -5.48
C ALA A 246 11.51 -4.88 -4.92
N LEU A 247 10.40 -5.01 -5.65
CA LEU A 247 9.28 -5.87 -5.28
C LEU A 247 9.69 -7.34 -5.21
N ASN A 248 10.42 -7.85 -6.21
CA ASN A 248 10.91 -9.23 -6.22
C ASN A 248 11.83 -9.52 -5.03
N ILE A 249 12.71 -8.57 -4.71
CA ILE A 249 13.54 -8.64 -3.51
C ILE A 249 12.66 -8.60 -2.26
N GLY A 250 11.73 -7.66 -2.13
CA GLY A 250 10.78 -7.58 -1.02
C GLY A 250 10.02 -8.89 -0.79
N ASN A 251 9.49 -9.49 -1.85
CA ASN A 251 8.77 -10.77 -1.82
C ASN A 251 9.64 -11.93 -1.35
N ALA A 252 10.92 -11.97 -1.74
CA ALA A 252 11.86 -12.98 -1.24
C ALA A 252 12.15 -12.85 0.26
N PHE A 253 11.97 -11.65 0.84
CA PHE A 253 12.20 -11.37 2.26
C PHE A 253 10.92 -11.37 3.12
N LEU A 254 9.74 -11.24 2.51
CA LEU A 254 8.46 -11.28 3.23
C LEU A 254 8.30 -12.49 4.14
N PRO A 255 8.67 -13.74 3.74
CA PRO A 255 8.59 -14.89 4.63
C PRO A 255 9.38 -14.70 5.93
N ILE A 256 10.51 -13.99 5.89
CA ILE A 256 11.30 -13.66 7.08
C ILE A 256 10.52 -12.72 7.97
N LEU A 257 9.93 -11.64 7.44
CA LEU A 257 9.11 -10.75 8.26
C LEU A 257 7.89 -11.47 8.85
N ASN A 258 7.23 -12.34 8.10
CA ASN A 258 6.09 -13.12 8.62
C ASN A 258 6.49 -14.06 9.76
N VAL A 259 7.73 -14.54 9.78
CA VAL A 259 8.28 -15.31 10.90
C VAL A 259 8.73 -14.39 12.05
N VAL A 260 9.33 -13.24 11.75
CA VAL A 260 9.98 -12.36 12.73
C VAL A 260 9.00 -11.41 13.42
N LEU A 261 7.97 -10.91 12.72
CA LEU A 261 7.00 -9.95 13.25
C LEU A 261 6.18 -10.51 14.43
N PRO A 262 5.65 -11.74 14.40
CA PRO A 262 4.99 -12.31 15.57
C PRO A 262 5.93 -12.41 16.77
N ILE A 263 7.22 -12.68 16.52
CA ILE A 263 8.22 -12.81 17.58
C ILE A 263 8.60 -11.44 18.16
N LEU A 264 8.80 -10.42 17.32
CA LEU A 264 9.02 -9.03 17.76
C LEU A 264 7.80 -8.49 18.50
N THR A 265 6.59 -8.84 18.07
CA THR A 265 5.34 -8.47 18.74
C THR A 265 5.24 -9.13 20.10
N GLY A 266 5.54 -10.43 20.21
CA GLY A 266 5.61 -11.14 21.49
C GLY A 266 6.65 -10.54 22.43
N PHE A 267 7.84 -10.23 21.93
CA PHE A 267 8.88 -9.53 22.69
C PHE A 267 8.42 -8.15 23.17
N ALA A 268 7.80 -7.34 22.30
CA ALA A 268 7.30 -6.02 22.65
C ALA A 268 6.18 -6.08 23.70
N LEU A 269 5.29 -7.07 23.63
CA LEU A 269 4.23 -7.29 24.63
C LEU A 269 4.82 -7.65 26.00
N LYS A 270 5.84 -8.49 26.06
CA LYS A 270 6.51 -8.82 27.32
C LYS A 270 7.37 -7.68 27.85
N LEU A 271 8.03 -6.92 26.98
CA LEU A 271 8.74 -5.71 27.36
C LEU A 271 7.77 -4.66 27.95
N ARG A 272 6.56 -4.56 27.40
CA ARG A 272 5.47 -3.75 27.95
C ARG A 272 5.07 -4.22 29.35
N GLU A 273 4.97 -5.53 29.60
CA GLU A 273 4.69 -6.07 30.94
C GLU A 273 5.80 -5.74 31.93
N VAL A 274 7.06 -5.96 31.54
CA VAL A 274 8.25 -5.64 32.36
C VAL A 274 8.30 -4.15 32.71
N THR A 275 8.01 -3.27 31.74
CA THR A 275 7.98 -1.81 31.98
C THR A 275 6.79 -1.38 32.84
N ALA A 276 5.65 -2.07 32.78
CA ALA A 276 4.53 -1.86 33.69
C ALA A 276 4.84 -2.28 35.14
N TYR A 277 5.58 -3.37 35.34
CA TYR A 277 6.10 -3.76 36.67
C TYR A 277 7.06 -2.70 37.23
N ILE A 278 7.97 -2.17 36.41
CA ILE A 278 8.86 -1.07 36.81
C ILE A 278 8.05 0.16 37.20
N ALA A 279 7.04 0.55 36.40
CA ALA A 279 6.19 1.70 36.71
C ALA A 279 5.45 1.53 38.04
N THR A 280 4.89 0.34 38.30
CA THR A 280 4.19 0.01 39.54
C THR A 280 5.13 0.02 40.75
N PHE A 281 6.34 -0.53 40.61
CA PHE A 281 7.39 -0.50 41.63
C PHE A 281 7.80 0.93 41.97
N MET A 282 8.05 1.77 40.95
CA MET A 282 8.40 3.18 41.14
C MET A 282 7.28 4.01 41.78
N GLN A 283 6.01 3.75 41.41
CA GLN A 283 4.85 4.35 42.07
C GLN A 283 4.71 3.90 43.53
N THR A 284 5.04 2.64 43.84
CA THR A 284 4.99 2.13 45.22
C THR A 284 6.09 2.73 46.09
N LEU A 285 7.30 2.90 45.52
CA LEU A 285 8.45 3.47 46.24
C LEU A 285 8.38 5.00 46.40
N PHE A 286 7.86 5.73 45.41
CA PHE A 286 7.94 7.20 45.37
C PHE A 286 6.58 7.89 45.26
N GLY A 287 5.50 7.16 44.96
CA GLY A 287 4.18 7.72 44.65
C GLY A 287 3.25 7.94 45.84
N LYS A 288 3.69 7.68 47.09
CA LYS A 288 2.88 8.04 48.27
C LYS A 288 3.11 9.50 48.67
N LYS A 289 2.40 10.43 48.01
CA LYS A 289 1.99 11.71 48.59
C LYS A 289 0.53 12.01 48.28
N ALA A 290 -0.32 11.68 49.26
CA ALA A 290 -1.62 12.25 49.60
C ALA A 290 -2.11 11.37 50.78
N THR A 291 -2.10 11.78 52.04
CA THR A 291 -2.44 13.06 52.69
C THR A 291 -1.51 13.30 53.87
#